data_AF-F0HQL7-F1
#
_entry.id   AF-F0HQL7-F1
#
_cell.length_a   1.000
_cell.length_b   1.000
_cell.length_c   1.000
_cell.angle_alpha   90.00
_cell.angle_beta   90.00
_cell.angle_gamma   90.00
#
_symmetry.space_group_name_H-M   'P 1'
#
loop_
_entity.id
_entity.type
_entity.pdbx_description
1 polymer ?
#
loop_
_entity_poly.entity_id
_entity_poly.type
_entity_poly.pdbx_seq_one_letter_code
_entity_poly.pdbx_strand_id
1 'polypeptide(L)'
;LEILPREVTLASGSATKIYDGTALELPDVTVGGDGFVGTEASVRATGSITDIGGPIDNTIVVEPGEGFIAANYNVVYTVGKLTVTSASIDPDDPSYTGIQINNPYDVQYNGQEQKWVPSVFDRNNHKLVAGADYTVSYSQDVRNVGVVTVTITGVGNYVGTVERAYNITPAPAVIRVNDSSKAYGETDPVFTGAVEGLFGDDLLGEITYSRANADEEVGNYSDVLTATVGNLNGNYTYNVEPGNFSIVPAGGNVVTIDATGLTKTYDGQPVSVVAGASVDGSALLYSVDGSTWSDVNPEFTNVGTYTVYVKATHDGYEESAPVSATVVINPAPVTIAVADASKVAGADDPAFSGTVEGLVAEGDLGDINYVRPGGEEAAGVYVGALTALYTQNGNYEVTVLNGTFTITAAPVAPPTPPTPPTPPASPTPTPLPTPGAVPPDSPIAPVVTPIVDALQGAAEAVIGDNETPLAEPRETEIGDNDTPLASHDHASCWVHWYIILGIIVTALYGACVALRRGLFSRKLKKYEDGLTGGGDPAPGAPSISDDASAPIAPKGAPAGATLAAGLGE
;
A
#
# COMPACT_ATOMS: atom_id res chain seq x y z
N LEU A 1 -117.80 37.13 -25.09
CA LEU A 1 -116.52 36.50 -25.47
C LEU A 1 -115.69 36.45 -24.20
N GLU A 2 -115.29 35.28 -23.76
CA GLU A 2 -114.31 35.14 -22.68
C GLU A 2 -112.95 34.91 -23.36
N ILE A 3 -111.97 35.75 -23.04
CA ILE A 3 -110.60 35.60 -23.55
C ILE A 3 -109.84 34.85 -22.47
N LEU A 4 -109.45 33.61 -22.77
CA LEU A 4 -108.64 32.82 -21.88
C LEU A 4 -107.15 33.19 -22.04
N PRO A 5 -106.34 33.14 -20.97
CA PRO A 5 -104.90 33.27 -21.06
C PRO A 5 -104.29 32.22 -22.00
N ARG A 6 -103.19 32.55 -22.68
CA ARG A 6 -102.38 31.59 -23.45
C ARG A 6 -101.64 30.65 -22.50
N GLU A 7 -101.62 29.36 -22.83
CA GLU A 7 -100.90 28.37 -22.05
C GLU A 7 -99.43 28.31 -22.50
N VAL A 8 -98.50 28.68 -21.63
CA VAL A 8 -97.06 28.67 -21.94
C VAL A 8 -96.33 27.75 -20.98
N THR A 9 -95.55 26.81 -21.52
CA THR A 9 -94.67 25.97 -20.71
C THR A 9 -93.22 26.39 -20.91
N LEU A 10 -92.49 26.58 -19.81
CA LEU A 10 -91.07 26.94 -19.83
C LEU A 10 -90.28 25.86 -19.11
N ALA A 11 -89.31 25.27 -19.80
CA ALA A 11 -88.44 24.24 -19.23
C ALA A 11 -86.95 24.61 -19.38
N SER A 12 -86.22 24.69 -18.27
CA SER A 12 -84.76 24.83 -18.30
C SER A 12 -84.07 23.47 -18.24
N GLY A 13 -82.87 23.39 -18.81
CA GLY A 13 -82.11 22.14 -18.86
C GLY A 13 -81.54 21.72 -17.51
N SER A 14 -81.34 20.41 -17.34
CA SER A 14 -80.58 19.80 -16.25
C SER A 14 -79.26 19.25 -16.78
N ALA A 15 -78.18 19.39 -16.01
CA ALA A 15 -76.89 18.81 -16.35
C ALA A 15 -76.08 18.44 -15.11
N THR A 16 -75.21 17.46 -15.29
CA THR A 16 -74.17 17.11 -14.33
C THR A 16 -72.82 17.13 -15.05
N LYS A 17 -71.80 17.69 -14.41
CA LYS A 17 -70.42 17.59 -14.89
C LYS A 17 -69.44 17.29 -13.75
N ILE A 18 -68.28 16.76 -14.12
CA ILE A 18 -67.13 16.65 -13.22
C ILE A 18 -66.49 18.04 -13.09
N TYR A 19 -66.02 18.37 -11.90
CA TYR A 19 -65.33 19.61 -11.61
C TYR A 19 -64.12 19.81 -12.53
N ASP A 20 -64.07 20.97 -13.18
CA ASP A 20 -63.03 21.31 -14.14
C ASP A 20 -62.57 22.77 -14.07
N GLY A 21 -62.92 23.45 -12.97
CA GLY A 21 -62.62 24.85 -12.71
C GLY A 21 -63.48 25.86 -13.49
N THR A 22 -64.42 25.41 -14.33
CA THR A 22 -65.32 26.28 -15.08
C THR A 22 -66.75 26.22 -14.54
N ALA A 23 -67.56 27.25 -14.78
CA ALA A 23 -68.98 27.21 -14.42
C ALA A 23 -69.77 26.21 -15.30
N LEU A 24 -70.75 25.52 -14.73
CA LEU A 24 -71.78 24.80 -15.47
C LEU A 24 -72.98 25.72 -15.64
N GLU A 25 -73.29 26.07 -16.89
CA GLU A 25 -74.40 26.94 -17.26
C GLU A 25 -75.18 26.31 -18.42
N LEU A 26 -76.52 26.40 -18.36
CA LEU A 26 -77.42 26.00 -19.44
C LEU A 26 -78.48 27.08 -19.63
N PRO A 27 -78.15 28.19 -20.33
CA PRO A 27 -79.00 29.37 -20.40
C PRO A 27 -80.27 29.17 -21.25
N ASP A 28 -80.30 28.14 -22.09
CA ASP A 28 -81.41 27.88 -23.00
C ASP A 28 -82.65 27.37 -22.25
N VAL A 29 -83.81 27.94 -22.60
CA VAL A 29 -85.13 27.56 -22.07
C VAL A 29 -86.00 27.09 -23.23
N THR A 30 -86.55 25.88 -23.11
CA THR A 30 -87.51 25.35 -24.08
C THR A 30 -88.88 25.97 -23.80
N VAL A 31 -89.44 26.66 -24.79
CA VAL A 31 -90.79 27.24 -24.76
C VAL A 31 -91.76 26.29 -25.47
N GLY A 32 -92.79 25.82 -24.76
CA GLY A 32 -93.86 24.99 -25.29
C GLY A 32 -95.25 25.58 -25.06
N GLY A 33 -96.28 24.81 -25.40
CA GLY A 33 -97.67 25.29 -25.42
C GLY A 33 -97.90 26.27 -26.58
N ASP A 34 -98.67 27.32 -26.31
CA ASP A 34 -98.98 28.37 -27.29
C ASP A 34 -97.81 29.35 -27.49
N GLY A 35 -96.84 29.38 -26.58
CA GLY A 35 -95.72 30.33 -26.57
C GLY A 35 -96.12 31.79 -26.36
N PHE A 36 -95.12 32.65 -26.20
CA PHE A 36 -95.31 34.11 -26.16
C PHE A 36 -95.59 34.67 -27.56
N VAL A 37 -96.38 35.73 -27.63
CA VAL A 37 -96.70 36.39 -28.91
C VAL A 37 -95.57 37.34 -29.30
N GLY A 38 -95.04 37.20 -30.52
CA GLY A 38 -94.06 38.13 -31.08
C GLY A 38 -92.80 38.29 -30.22
N THR A 39 -92.55 39.52 -29.75
CA THR A 39 -91.40 39.88 -28.89
C THR A 39 -91.83 40.26 -27.48
N GLU A 40 -93.04 39.86 -27.06
CA GLU A 40 -93.61 40.24 -25.76
C GLU A 40 -92.85 39.66 -24.56
N ALA A 41 -92.02 38.63 -24.73
CA ALA A 41 -91.12 38.19 -23.67
C ALA A 41 -89.91 37.46 -24.24
N SER A 42 -88.75 37.65 -23.61
CA SER A 42 -87.58 36.78 -23.75
C SER A 42 -87.43 35.90 -22.52
N VAL A 43 -86.89 34.70 -22.70
CA VAL A 43 -86.66 33.75 -21.60
C VAL A 43 -85.21 33.30 -21.60
N ARG A 44 -84.63 33.18 -20.41
CA ARG A 44 -83.33 32.54 -20.20
C ARG A 44 -83.30 31.84 -18.85
N ALA A 45 -82.46 30.82 -18.73
CA ALA A 45 -82.14 30.26 -17.43
C ALA A 45 -80.87 30.93 -16.88
N THR A 46 -80.79 31.07 -15.56
CA THR A 46 -79.72 31.83 -14.88
C THR A 46 -78.99 31.02 -13.82
N GLY A 47 -79.20 29.70 -13.74
CA GLY A 47 -78.44 28.86 -12.82
C GLY A 47 -76.98 28.75 -13.25
N SER A 48 -76.07 28.86 -12.27
CA SER A 48 -74.63 28.70 -12.47
C SER A 48 -74.02 28.07 -11.22
N ILE A 49 -73.22 27.01 -11.40
CA ILE A 49 -72.49 26.32 -10.33
C ILE A 49 -71.08 25.98 -10.83
N THR A 50 -70.06 26.27 -10.02
CA THR A 50 -68.65 26.04 -10.36
C THR A 50 -68.02 24.99 -9.45
N ASP A 51 -68.12 25.19 -8.13
CA ASP A 51 -67.64 24.23 -7.14
C ASP A 51 -68.55 23.01 -7.04
N ILE A 52 -68.04 21.93 -6.45
CA ILE A 52 -68.85 20.74 -6.17
C ILE A 52 -70.10 21.10 -5.39
N GLY A 53 -71.22 20.53 -5.82
CA GLY A 53 -72.48 20.64 -5.09
C GLY A 53 -73.69 20.55 -6.00
N GLY A 54 -74.81 20.98 -5.45
CA GLY A 54 -76.11 20.81 -6.05
C GLY A 54 -76.82 19.54 -5.58
N PRO A 55 -77.99 19.22 -6.17
CA PRO A 55 -78.59 19.90 -7.32
C PRO A 55 -79.08 21.33 -6.97
N ILE A 56 -78.62 22.34 -7.71
CA ILE A 56 -79.18 23.71 -7.65
C ILE A 56 -80.20 23.93 -8.76
N ASP A 57 -81.12 24.88 -8.56
CA ASP A 57 -82.11 25.25 -9.58
C ASP A 57 -81.46 26.02 -10.74
N ASN A 58 -81.75 25.58 -11.97
CA ASN A 58 -81.50 26.37 -13.17
C ASN A 58 -82.67 27.34 -13.39
N THR A 59 -82.79 28.32 -12.50
CA THR A 59 -83.93 29.24 -12.42
C THR A 59 -84.22 29.90 -13.76
N ILE A 60 -85.49 29.89 -14.16
CA ILE A 60 -85.96 30.52 -15.40
C ILE A 60 -86.34 31.97 -15.10
N VAL A 61 -85.81 32.90 -15.89
CA VAL A 61 -86.18 34.32 -15.87
C VAL A 61 -86.94 34.64 -17.15
N VAL A 62 -88.15 35.18 -16.98
CA VAL A 62 -88.94 35.78 -18.06
C VAL A 62 -88.72 37.28 -18.02
N GLU A 63 -88.23 37.85 -19.12
CA GLU A 63 -88.02 39.27 -19.28
C GLU A 63 -89.14 39.85 -20.14
N PRO A 64 -90.05 40.66 -19.56
CA PRO A 64 -91.14 41.30 -20.30
C PRO A 64 -90.62 42.21 -21.41
N GLY A 65 -91.14 42.01 -22.62
CA GLY A 65 -90.98 42.91 -23.76
C GLY A 65 -92.07 43.97 -23.84
N GLU A 66 -92.04 44.78 -24.89
CA GLU A 66 -93.06 45.81 -25.13
C GLU A 66 -94.43 45.14 -25.35
N GLY A 67 -95.45 45.59 -24.60
CA GLY A 67 -96.81 45.04 -24.68
C GLY A 67 -97.07 43.80 -23.83
N PHE A 68 -96.08 43.32 -23.06
CA PHE A 68 -96.29 42.19 -22.15
C PHE A 68 -97.33 42.51 -21.06
N ILE A 69 -98.35 41.67 -20.96
CA ILE A 69 -99.34 41.72 -19.89
C ILE A 69 -99.35 40.34 -19.24
N ALA A 70 -98.83 40.23 -18.01
CA ALA A 70 -98.69 38.94 -17.32
C ALA A 70 -100.00 38.15 -17.22
N ALA A 71 -101.14 38.84 -17.06
CA ALA A 71 -102.46 38.21 -16.98
C ALA A 71 -102.92 37.52 -18.29
N ASN A 72 -102.28 37.81 -19.43
CA ASN A 72 -102.58 37.17 -20.71
C ASN A 72 -101.97 35.77 -20.84
N TYR A 73 -101.17 35.35 -19.86
CA TYR A 73 -100.39 34.12 -19.91
C TYR A 73 -100.59 33.30 -18.63
N ASN A 74 -100.88 32.02 -18.79
CA ASN A 74 -100.75 31.04 -17.74
C ASN A 74 -99.43 30.30 -17.96
N VAL A 75 -98.42 30.59 -17.14
CA VAL A 75 -97.06 30.08 -17.33
C VAL A 75 -96.77 28.95 -16.35
N VAL A 76 -96.44 27.77 -16.88
CA VAL A 76 -96.04 26.59 -16.11
C VAL A 76 -94.53 26.38 -16.25
N TYR A 77 -93.83 26.31 -15.11
CA TYR A 77 -92.37 26.18 -15.05
C TYR A 77 -91.93 24.76 -14.73
N THR A 78 -90.99 24.25 -15.51
CA THR A 78 -90.23 23.01 -15.24
C THR A 78 -88.76 23.39 -15.07
N VAL A 79 -88.35 23.63 -13.84
CA VAL A 79 -86.98 24.10 -13.54
C VAL A 79 -86.02 22.91 -13.53
N GLY A 80 -85.01 22.96 -14.40
CA GLY A 80 -83.91 21.99 -14.45
C GLY A 80 -82.95 22.11 -13.26
N LYS A 81 -82.09 21.10 -13.09
CA LYS A 81 -81.12 20.99 -11.99
C LYS A 81 -79.69 20.91 -12.49
N LEU A 82 -78.79 21.68 -11.89
CA LEU A 82 -77.36 21.64 -12.18
C LEU A 82 -76.59 21.01 -11.01
N THR A 83 -75.67 20.10 -11.31
CA THR A 83 -74.83 19.39 -10.32
C THR A 83 -73.38 19.35 -10.78
N VAL A 84 -72.43 19.62 -9.87
CA VAL A 84 -71.00 19.41 -10.11
C VAL A 84 -70.49 18.35 -9.16
N THR A 85 -69.87 17.30 -9.71
CA THR A 85 -69.26 16.20 -8.95
C THR A 85 -67.76 16.38 -8.84
N SER A 86 -67.13 15.73 -7.85
CA SER A 86 -65.68 15.80 -7.64
C SER A 86 -64.86 15.33 -8.83
N ALA A 87 -63.67 15.91 -8.98
CA ALA A 87 -62.62 15.40 -9.87
C ALA A 87 -61.68 14.49 -9.09
N SER A 88 -61.37 13.30 -9.61
CA SER A 88 -60.39 12.43 -8.96
C SER A 88 -58.95 12.85 -9.28
N ILE A 89 -58.07 12.72 -8.29
CA ILE A 89 -56.61 12.80 -8.49
C ILE A 89 -56.01 11.46 -8.92
N ASP A 90 -56.74 10.36 -8.75
CA ASP A 90 -56.33 9.00 -9.12
C ASP A 90 -56.52 8.78 -10.63
N PRO A 91 -55.45 8.52 -11.40
CA PRO A 91 -55.52 8.28 -12.84
C PRO A 91 -56.42 7.10 -13.26
N ASP A 92 -56.66 6.15 -12.36
CA ASP A 92 -57.48 4.96 -12.63
C ASP A 92 -58.97 5.18 -12.34
N ASP A 93 -59.35 6.32 -11.75
CA ASP A 93 -60.73 6.67 -11.45
C ASP A 93 -61.44 7.29 -12.68
N PRO A 94 -62.70 6.91 -13.00
CA PRO A 94 -63.45 7.46 -14.13
C PRO A 94 -63.67 8.99 -14.09
N SER A 95 -63.58 9.60 -12.91
CA SER A 95 -63.69 11.05 -12.71
C SER A 95 -62.34 11.78 -12.78
N TYR A 96 -61.27 11.11 -13.20
CA TYR A 96 -59.96 11.72 -13.41
C TYR A 96 -59.98 12.71 -14.58
N THR A 97 -59.55 13.94 -14.30
CA THR A 97 -59.57 15.04 -15.28
C THR A 97 -58.20 15.42 -15.84
N GLY A 98 -57.14 14.68 -15.50
CA GLY A 98 -55.77 14.96 -15.96
C GLY A 98 -54.89 15.69 -14.95
N ILE A 99 -55.01 15.36 -13.66
CA ILE A 99 -54.19 15.93 -12.58
C ILE A 99 -52.72 15.52 -12.75
N GLN A 100 -51.81 16.48 -12.76
CA GLN A 100 -50.38 16.25 -12.90
C GLN A 100 -49.69 16.32 -11.54
N ILE A 101 -48.99 15.25 -11.17
CA ILE A 101 -48.19 15.15 -9.94
C ILE A 101 -46.77 14.78 -10.34
N ASN A 102 -45.77 15.54 -9.89
CA ASN A 102 -44.36 15.19 -10.13
C ASN A 102 -43.96 13.91 -9.38
N ASN A 103 -42.81 13.35 -9.73
CA ASN A 103 -42.23 12.21 -9.00
C ASN A 103 -41.12 12.69 -8.05
N PRO A 104 -40.94 12.02 -6.91
CA PRO A 104 -39.77 12.24 -6.07
C PRO A 104 -38.51 11.61 -6.69
N TYR A 105 -37.36 11.93 -6.09
CA TYR A 105 -36.08 11.29 -6.39
C TYR A 105 -35.54 10.65 -5.11
N ASP A 106 -34.80 9.56 -5.27
CA ASP A 106 -34.06 8.95 -4.18
C ASP A 106 -32.95 9.89 -3.69
N VAL A 107 -32.68 9.83 -2.40
CA VAL A 107 -31.69 10.67 -1.73
C VAL A 107 -30.79 9.82 -0.84
N GLN A 108 -29.64 10.36 -0.47
CA GLN A 108 -28.76 9.76 0.52
C GLN A 108 -28.98 10.44 1.88
N TYR A 109 -28.89 9.66 2.95
CA TYR A 109 -28.89 10.15 4.30
C TYR A 109 -27.83 11.24 4.48
N ASN A 110 -28.23 12.37 5.08
CA ASN A 110 -27.34 13.51 5.32
C ASN A 110 -27.57 14.18 6.69
N GLY A 111 -28.22 13.47 7.61
CA GLY A 111 -28.55 13.97 8.94
C GLY A 111 -29.65 15.03 8.99
N GLN A 112 -30.33 15.34 7.88
CA GLN A 112 -31.43 16.32 7.83
C GLN A 112 -32.74 15.66 7.38
N GLU A 113 -33.86 16.32 7.62
CA GLU A 113 -35.15 15.91 7.05
C GLU A 113 -35.12 16.00 5.51
N GLN A 114 -35.42 14.89 4.85
CA GLN A 114 -35.46 14.75 3.39
C GLN A 114 -36.89 14.75 2.89
N LYS A 115 -37.64 15.80 3.20
CA LYS A 115 -39.07 15.88 2.88
C LYS A 115 -39.31 16.23 1.42
N TRP A 116 -39.82 15.29 0.62
CA TRP A 116 -40.35 15.61 -0.70
C TRP A 116 -41.72 16.27 -0.62
N VAL A 117 -41.91 17.38 -1.31
CA VAL A 117 -43.20 18.10 -1.39
C VAL A 117 -43.73 17.99 -2.83
N PRO A 118 -44.90 17.35 -3.05
CA PRO A 118 -45.46 17.22 -4.39
C PRO A 118 -45.93 18.57 -4.94
N SER A 119 -45.67 18.79 -6.22
CA SER A 119 -46.29 19.85 -7.02
C SER A 119 -47.43 19.23 -7.81
N VAL A 120 -48.64 19.72 -7.54
CA VAL A 120 -49.89 19.20 -8.11
C VAL A 120 -50.53 20.28 -8.98
N PHE A 121 -50.88 19.94 -10.22
CA PHE A 121 -51.54 20.83 -11.18
C PHE A 121 -52.79 20.18 -11.76
N ASP A 122 -53.81 20.98 -12.06
CA ASP A 122 -54.95 20.51 -12.84
C ASP A 122 -54.64 20.45 -14.35
N ARG A 123 -55.62 20.02 -15.14
CA ARG A 123 -55.51 19.92 -16.61
C ARG A 123 -55.25 21.25 -17.32
N ASN A 124 -55.57 22.36 -16.66
CA ASN A 124 -55.42 23.72 -17.16
C ASN A 124 -54.11 24.37 -16.68
N ASN A 125 -53.21 23.58 -16.07
CA ASN A 125 -51.97 24.02 -15.41
C ASN A 125 -52.19 24.98 -14.22
N HIS A 126 -53.37 24.96 -13.60
CA HIS A 126 -53.60 25.64 -12.34
C HIS A 126 -52.94 24.86 -11.20
N LYS A 127 -52.10 25.53 -10.41
CA LYS A 127 -51.42 24.91 -9.28
C LYS A 127 -52.41 24.72 -8.13
N LEU A 128 -52.57 23.47 -7.70
CA LEU A 128 -53.42 23.15 -6.56
C LEU A 128 -52.73 23.50 -5.24
N VAL A 129 -53.53 23.80 -4.22
CA VAL A 129 -53.07 24.25 -2.91
C VAL A 129 -53.21 23.14 -1.88
N ALA A 130 -52.09 22.74 -1.26
CA ALA A 130 -52.08 21.79 -0.16
C ALA A 130 -52.91 22.30 1.04
N GLY A 131 -53.74 21.44 1.61
CA GLY A 131 -54.71 21.73 2.67
C GLY A 131 -56.09 22.16 2.16
N ALA A 132 -56.19 22.70 0.95
CA ALA A 132 -57.45 23.14 0.35
C ALA A 132 -57.96 22.17 -0.73
N ASP A 133 -57.08 21.78 -1.66
CA ASP A 133 -57.40 20.92 -2.80
C ASP A 133 -56.89 19.48 -2.62
N TYR A 134 -55.82 19.31 -1.84
CA TYR A 134 -55.27 18.00 -1.51
C TYR A 134 -54.55 18.04 -0.16
N THR A 135 -54.39 16.88 0.47
CA THR A 135 -53.55 16.69 1.66
C THR A 135 -52.40 15.72 1.34
N VAL A 136 -51.33 15.77 2.14
CA VAL A 136 -50.15 14.93 1.96
C VAL A 136 -49.79 14.29 3.29
N SER A 137 -49.62 12.97 3.29
CA SER A 137 -49.11 12.19 4.42
C SER A 137 -47.90 11.34 4.02
N TYR A 138 -47.07 10.99 5.00
CA TYR A 138 -45.85 10.21 4.82
C TYR A 138 -45.97 8.95 5.67
N SER A 139 -45.53 7.80 5.14
CA SER A 139 -45.62 6.51 5.82
C SER A 139 -44.74 6.40 7.07
N GLN A 140 -43.66 7.19 7.11
CA GLN A 140 -42.66 7.14 8.17
C GLN A 140 -41.92 8.49 8.28
N ASP A 141 -41.01 8.56 9.24
CA ASP A 141 -40.06 9.66 9.35
C ASP A 141 -39.26 9.84 8.04
N VAL A 142 -38.99 11.10 7.70
CA VAL A 142 -38.36 11.48 6.42
C VAL A 142 -36.89 11.81 6.59
N ARG A 143 -36.28 11.54 7.74
CA ARG A 143 -34.86 11.76 8.00
C ARG A 143 -34.06 10.46 7.88
N ASN A 144 -34.57 9.37 8.45
CA ASN A 144 -33.85 8.10 8.52
C ASN A 144 -33.97 7.26 7.24
N VAL A 145 -33.00 6.35 7.05
CA VAL A 145 -32.97 5.41 5.94
C VAL A 145 -34.22 4.56 5.87
N GLY A 146 -34.71 4.35 4.65
CA GLY A 146 -35.86 3.51 4.38
C GLY A 146 -36.64 4.00 3.16
N VAL A 147 -37.79 3.34 2.93
CA VAL A 147 -38.70 3.68 1.85
C VAL A 147 -39.79 4.58 2.40
N VAL A 148 -39.84 5.83 1.93
CA VAL A 148 -40.90 6.77 2.30
C VAL A 148 -41.98 6.73 1.23
N THR A 149 -43.16 6.24 1.59
CA THR A 149 -44.36 6.34 0.77
C THR A 149 -45.10 7.62 1.12
N VAL A 150 -45.38 8.43 0.11
CA VAL A 150 -46.10 9.69 0.19
C VAL A 150 -47.47 9.50 -0.44
N THR A 151 -48.50 9.66 0.38
CA THR A 151 -49.90 9.56 -0.04
C THR A 151 -50.45 10.96 -0.23
N ILE A 152 -50.91 11.26 -1.44
CA ILE A 152 -51.61 12.49 -1.79
C ILE A 152 -53.09 12.15 -1.83
N THR A 153 -53.92 12.91 -1.12
CA THR A 153 -55.39 12.68 -1.04
C THR A 153 -56.13 13.94 -1.47
N GLY A 154 -57.00 13.83 -2.46
CA GLY A 154 -57.85 14.93 -2.91
C GLY A 154 -58.84 15.35 -1.83
N VAL A 155 -59.04 16.66 -1.65
CA VAL A 155 -60.02 17.24 -0.74
C VAL A 155 -60.75 18.41 -1.41
N GLY A 156 -61.89 18.83 -0.85
CA GLY A 156 -62.68 19.92 -1.41
C GLY A 156 -63.25 19.55 -2.78
N ASN A 157 -62.83 20.26 -3.82
CA ASN A 157 -63.25 20.02 -5.21
C ASN A 157 -62.64 18.74 -5.83
N TYR A 158 -61.76 18.05 -5.10
CA TYR A 158 -61.07 16.85 -5.53
C TYR A 158 -61.30 15.66 -4.60
N VAL A 159 -61.17 14.45 -5.12
CA VAL A 159 -61.27 13.17 -4.39
C VAL A 159 -60.20 12.17 -4.86
N GLY A 160 -60.13 10.99 -4.25
CA GLY A 160 -59.19 9.94 -4.62
C GLY A 160 -57.83 10.08 -3.95
N THR A 161 -56.95 9.10 -4.20
CA THR A 161 -55.63 9.01 -3.59
C THR A 161 -54.59 8.55 -4.60
N VAL A 162 -53.39 9.14 -4.56
CA VAL A 162 -52.24 8.70 -5.34
C VAL A 162 -51.04 8.54 -4.42
N GLU A 163 -50.29 7.46 -4.60
CA GLU A 163 -49.06 7.22 -3.86
C GLU A 163 -47.81 7.39 -4.73
N ARG A 164 -46.76 7.93 -4.12
CA ARG A 164 -45.40 8.00 -4.68
C ARG A 164 -44.41 7.56 -3.61
N ALA A 165 -43.32 6.94 -4.00
CA ALA A 165 -42.30 6.51 -3.05
C ALA A 165 -40.90 6.98 -3.47
N TYR A 166 -40.05 7.19 -2.47
CA TYR A 166 -38.62 7.42 -2.66
C TYR A 166 -37.81 6.73 -1.55
N ASN A 167 -36.55 6.43 -1.87
CA ASN A 167 -35.62 5.81 -0.95
C ASN A 167 -34.72 6.86 -0.32
N ILE A 168 -34.55 6.77 1.00
CA ILE A 168 -33.43 7.39 1.73
C ILE A 168 -32.39 6.29 1.90
N THR A 169 -31.28 6.38 1.18
CA THR A 169 -30.21 5.39 1.17
C THR A 169 -29.14 5.69 2.22
N PRO A 170 -28.45 4.66 2.79
CA PRO A 170 -27.41 4.89 3.77
C PRO A 170 -26.24 5.76 3.29
N ALA A 171 -25.67 6.51 4.22
CA ALA A 171 -24.42 7.25 4.02
C ALA A 171 -23.20 6.35 4.31
N PRO A 172 -22.09 6.48 3.56
CA PRO A 172 -20.88 5.73 3.85
C PRO A 172 -20.12 6.33 5.03
N ALA A 173 -19.68 5.47 5.94
CA ALA A 173 -18.72 5.77 7.01
C ALA A 173 -17.44 4.95 6.83
N VAL A 174 -16.33 5.44 7.38
CA VAL A 174 -15.03 4.74 7.37
C VAL A 174 -14.49 4.64 8.78
N ILE A 175 -14.09 3.44 9.19
CA ILE A 175 -13.38 3.20 10.44
C ILE A 175 -11.90 3.08 10.13
N ARG A 176 -11.09 4.00 10.65
CA ARG A 176 -9.62 3.96 10.58
C ARG A 176 -9.10 3.38 11.88
N VAL A 177 -8.53 2.17 11.85
CA VAL A 177 -7.93 1.55 13.03
C VAL A 177 -6.52 2.09 13.19
N ASN A 178 -6.16 2.49 14.42
CA ASN A 178 -4.81 3.01 14.69
C ASN A 178 -3.81 1.85 14.80
N ASP A 179 -2.60 2.09 14.30
CA ASP A 179 -1.48 1.19 14.53
C ASP A 179 -1.19 1.05 16.03
N SER A 180 -0.73 -0.13 16.44
CA SER A 180 -0.41 -0.42 17.84
C SER A 180 0.79 -1.36 17.94
N SER A 181 1.37 -1.47 19.13
CA SER A 181 2.48 -2.38 19.38
C SER A 181 2.47 -2.95 20.79
N LYS A 182 3.22 -4.03 21.00
CA LYS A 182 3.54 -4.55 22.32
C LYS A 182 4.98 -5.05 22.39
N ALA A 183 5.50 -5.20 23.61
CA ALA A 183 6.71 -5.97 23.84
C ALA A 183 6.38 -7.48 23.82
N TYR A 184 7.35 -8.29 23.40
CA TYR A 184 7.22 -9.74 23.41
C TYR A 184 6.87 -10.27 24.81
N GLY A 185 5.91 -11.21 24.87
CA GLY A 185 5.44 -11.81 26.11
C GLY A 185 4.41 -10.99 26.88
N GLU A 186 4.18 -9.72 26.51
CA GLU A 186 3.13 -8.89 27.10
C GLU A 186 1.76 -9.18 26.48
N THR A 187 0.70 -8.86 27.24
CA THR A 187 -0.67 -8.93 26.72
C THR A 187 -0.91 -7.82 25.70
N ASP A 188 -1.86 -8.06 24.78
CA ASP A 188 -2.23 -7.05 23.80
C ASP A 188 -2.76 -5.78 24.47
N PRO A 189 -2.37 -4.59 23.96
CA PRO A 189 -2.91 -3.34 24.44
C PRO A 189 -4.38 -3.20 24.03
N VAL A 190 -5.05 -2.20 24.61
CA VAL A 190 -6.36 -1.78 24.12
C VAL A 190 -6.17 -1.14 22.75
N PHE A 191 -6.72 -1.75 21.71
CA PHE A 191 -6.71 -1.19 20.36
C PHE A 191 -7.69 -0.03 20.23
N THR A 192 -7.37 0.92 19.34
CA THR A 192 -8.14 2.15 19.15
C THR A 192 -8.32 2.47 17.67
N GLY A 193 -9.22 3.41 17.36
CA GLY A 193 -9.41 3.93 16.01
C GLY A 193 -10.34 5.14 16.01
N ALA A 194 -10.68 5.61 14.82
CA ALA A 194 -11.59 6.72 14.61
C ALA A 194 -12.62 6.40 13.52
N VAL A 195 -13.79 7.04 13.60
CA VAL A 195 -14.84 6.94 12.57
C VAL A 195 -15.00 8.27 11.86
N GLU A 196 -15.05 8.22 10.54
CA GLU A 196 -15.27 9.36 9.67
C GLU A 196 -16.55 9.17 8.83
N GLY A 197 -17.14 10.26 8.35
CA GLY A 197 -18.31 10.23 7.48
C GLY A 197 -19.67 10.27 8.20
N LEU A 198 -19.69 10.48 9.52
CA LEU A 198 -20.92 10.66 10.29
C LEU A 198 -21.43 12.11 10.22
N PHE A 199 -22.74 12.29 10.32
CA PHE A 199 -23.41 13.59 10.33
C PHE A 199 -23.79 14.02 11.75
N GLY A 200 -23.33 15.20 12.16
CA GLY A 200 -23.65 15.75 13.48
C GLY A 200 -23.10 14.87 14.61
N ASP A 201 -23.96 14.58 15.59
CA ASP A 201 -23.63 13.76 16.77
C ASP A 201 -24.06 12.29 16.59
N ASP A 202 -24.32 11.86 15.35
CA ASP A 202 -24.67 10.48 15.06
C ASP A 202 -23.54 9.52 15.48
N LEU A 203 -23.93 8.35 15.95
CA LEU A 203 -23.03 7.24 16.23
C LEU A 203 -23.24 6.15 15.17
N LEU A 204 -22.13 5.54 14.75
CA LEU A 204 -22.16 4.40 13.81
C LEU A 204 -22.72 3.14 14.48
N GLY A 205 -22.43 2.94 15.76
CA GLY A 205 -22.80 1.76 16.55
C GLY A 205 -21.78 1.53 17.68
N GLU A 206 -21.77 0.33 18.23
CA GLU A 206 -20.80 -0.10 19.23
C GLU A 206 -19.58 -0.70 18.54
N ILE A 207 -18.44 -0.02 18.63
CA ILE A 207 -17.22 -0.42 17.90
C ILE A 207 -16.32 -1.23 18.83
N THR A 208 -15.94 -2.42 18.38
CA THR A 208 -14.95 -3.27 19.04
C THR A 208 -13.74 -3.45 18.14
N TYR A 209 -12.58 -3.02 18.63
CA TYR A 209 -11.30 -3.20 17.95
C TYR A 209 -10.63 -4.51 18.38
N SER A 210 -10.02 -5.21 17.44
CA SER A 210 -9.39 -6.50 17.68
C SER A 210 -8.26 -6.73 16.68
N ARG A 211 -7.31 -7.62 17.01
CA ARG A 211 -6.39 -8.16 16.01
C ARG A 211 -6.94 -9.46 15.40
N ALA A 212 -6.71 -9.68 14.11
CA ALA A 212 -7.22 -10.83 13.35
C ALA A 212 -6.26 -12.04 13.38
N ASN A 213 -4.98 -11.82 13.66
CA ASN A 213 -3.96 -12.85 13.74
C ASN A 213 -3.66 -13.25 15.20
N ALA A 214 -3.00 -14.39 15.38
CA ALA A 214 -2.61 -14.92 16.70
C ALA A 214 -1.08 -15.01 16.87
N ASP A 215 -0.31 -14.35 15.98
CA ASP A 215 1.16 -14.40 16.02
C ASP A 215 1.72 -13.70 17.25
N GLU A 216 2.75 -14.30 17.83
CA GLU A 216 3.41 -13.80 19.06
C GLU A 216 4.92 -13.62 18.88
N GLU A 217 5.47 -13.95 17.71
CA GLU A 217 6.88 -13.74 17.39
C GLU A 217 7.20 -12.24 17.25
N VAL A 218 8.47 -11.88 17.44
CA VAL A 218 8.91 -10.50 17.21
C VAL A 218 8.78 -10.19 15.72
N GLY A 219 8.10 -9.09 15.37
CA GLY A 219 7.85 -8.76 13.97
C GLY A 219 6.86 -7.63 13.75
N ASN A 220 6.68 -7.29 12.48
CA ASN A 220 5.68 -6.33 12.02
C ASN A 220 4.59 -7.06 11.24
N TYR A 221 3.34 -6.83 11.64
CA TYR A 221 2.16 -7.47 11.10
C TYR A 221 1.27 -6.40 10.46
N SER A 222 1.19 -6.39 9.14
CA SER A 222 0.43 -5.38 8.40
C SER A 222 -1.05 -5.73 8.31
N ASP A 223 -1.91 -4.72 8.42
CA ASP A 223 -3.37 -4.82 8.23
C ASP A 223 -4.08 -5.86 9.12
N VAL A 224 -3.50 -6.20 10.27
CA VAL A 224 -4.06 -7.20 11.20
C VAL A 224 -4.99 -6.61 12.25
N LEU A 225 -4.93 -5.29 12.51
CA LEU A 225 -5.85 -4.63 13.43
C LEU A 225 -7.13 -4.25 12.69
N THR A 226 -8.25 -4.73 13.19
CA THR A 226 -9.57 -4.58 12.57
C THR A 226 -10.60 -4.07 13.58
N ALA A 227 -11.80 -3.79 13.08
CA ALA A 227 -12.93 -3.33 13.88
C ALA A 227 -14.22 -4.05 13.46
N THR A 228 -15.09 -4.28 14.43
CA THR A 228 -16.46 -4.76 14.22
C THR A 228 -17.45 -3.78 14.82
N VAL A 229 -18.61 -3.62 14.19
CA VAL A 229 -19.67 -2.72 14.66
C VAL A 229 -20.87 -3.55 15.12
N GLY A 230 -21.10 -3.59 16.42
CA GLY A 230 -22.36 -4.05 17.02
C GLY A 230 -23.42 -2.96 16.92
N ASN A 231 -24.69 -3.35 16.84
CA ASN A 231 -25.83 -2.40 16.81
C ASN A 231 -25.67 -1.29 15.76
N LEU A 232 -25.26 -1.67 14.54
CA LEU A 232 -25.04 -0.73 13.44
C LEU A 232 -26.28 0.16 13.21
N ASN A 233 -26.05 1.46 13.19
CA ASN A 233 -27.04 2.45 12.81
C ASN A 233 -27.41 2.28 11.33
N GLY A 234 -28.66 1.90 11.04
CA GLY A 234 -29.15 1.64 9.69
C GLY A 234 -29.07 2.84 8.74
N ASN A 235 -28.79 4.05 9.24
CA ASN A 235 -28.52 5.23 8.42
C ASN A 235 -27.16 5.19 7.72
N TYR A 236 -26.28 4.25 8.09
CA TYR A 236 -24.92 4.17 7.59
C TYR A 236 -24.56 2.78 7.06
N THR A 237 -23.71 2.76 6.05
CA THR A 237 -22.84 1.63 5.74
C THR A 237 -21.43 1.94 6.21
N TYR A 238 -20.58 0.93 6.39
CA TYR A 238 -19.19 1.19 6.80
C TYR A 238 -18.18 0.32 6.05
N ASN A 239 -16.97 0.85 5.95
CA ASN A 239 -15.76 0.12 5.59
C ASN A 239 -14.71 0.26 6.70
N VAL A 240 -13.90 -0.78 6.89
CA VAL A 240 -12.78 -0.75 7.84
C VAL A 240 -11.48 -0.60 7.05
N GLU A 241 -10.70 0.41 7.41
CA GLU A 241 -9.30 0.53 7.04
C GLU A 241 -8.47 -0.02 8.19
N PRO A 242 -7.85 -1.20 8.02
CA PRO A 242 -7.13 -1.88 9.08
C PRO A 242 -5.84 -1.13 9.45
N GLY A 243 -5.37 -1.39 10.68
CA GLY A 243 -4.11 -0.88 11.21
C GLY A 243 -3.05 -1.98 11.31
N ASN A 244 -1.80 -1.57 11.49
CA ASN A 244 -0.66 -2.45 11.66
C ASN A 244 -0.42 -2.76 13.15
N PHE A 245 0.15 -3.93 13.42
CA PHE A 245 0.58 -4.32 14.75
C PHE A 245 2.06 -4.69 14.76
N SER A 246 2.81 -4.27 15.77
CA SER A 246 4.22 -4.63 15.94
C SER A 246 4.48 -5.29 17.29
N ILE A 247 5.19 -6.42 17.27
CA ILE A 247 5.72 -7.05 18.48
C ILE A 247 7.22 -6.79 18.49
N VAL A 248 7.67 -6.00 19.46
CA VAL A 248 9.10 -5.66 19.61
C VAL A 248 9.76 -6.56 20.65
N PRO A 249 11.09 -6.77 20.61
CA PRO A 249 11.79 -7.46 21.69
C PRO A 249 11.46 -6.86 23.06
N ALA A 250 11.44 -7.70 24.09
CA ALA A 250 11.28 -7.21 25.45
C ALA A 250 12.49 -6.33 25.80
N GLY A 251 12.25 -5.05 26.06
CA GLY A 251 13.33 -4.07 26.24
C GLY A 251 14.33 -4.49 27.32
N GLY A 252 15.63 -4.47 26.98
CA GLY A 252 16.72 -4.85 27.88
C GLY A 252 17.15 -6.32 27.81
N ASN A 253 16.42 -7.16 27.06
CA ASN A 253 16.79 -8.55 26.82
C ASN A 253 17.66 -8.66 25.57
N VAL A 254 18.98 -8.67 25.75
CA VAL A 254 19.96 -8.89 24.67
C VAL A 254 20.57 -10.28 24.84
N VAL A 255 20.63 -11.07 23.77
CA VAL A 255 21.42 -12.31 23.80
C VAL A 255 22.90 -11.93 23.80
N THR A 256 23.67 -12.51 24.70
CA THR A 256 25.14 -12.36 24.70
C THR A 256 25.80 -13.63 24.19
N ILE A 257 26.94 -13.47 23.54
CA ILE A 257 27.73 -14.57 22.96
C ILE A 257 29.02 -14.73 23.75
N ASP A 258 29.35 -15.98 24.09
CA ASP A 258 30.70 -16.38 24.48
C ASP A 258 31.31 -17.19 23.33
N ALA A 259 32.36 -16.65 22.71
CA ALA A 259 33.07 -17.30 21.60
C ALA A 259 34.53 -17.50 22.00
N THR A 260 34.96 -18.75 22.03
CA THR A 260 36.32 -19.15 22.40
C THR A 260 37.09 -19.62 21.16
N GLY A 261 38.23 -18.97 20.93
CA GLY A 261 39.19 -19.36 19.90
C GLY A 261 40.01 -20.59 20.31
N LEU A 262 40.55 -21.30 19.32
CA LEU A 262 41.40 -22.46 19.55
C LEU A 262 42.77 -22.27 18.91
N THR A 263 43.79 -22.81 19.54
CA THR A 263 45.15 -22.88 18.99
C THR A 263 45.63 -24.33 19.01
N LYS A 264 46.16 -24.81 17.88
CA LYS A 264 46.74 -26.15 17.77
C LYS A 264 47.91 -26.18 16.79
N THR A 265 48.65 -27.28 16.81
CA THR A 265 49.63 -27.62 15.78
C THR A 265 48.94 -28.40 14.66
N TYR A 266 49.40 -28.25 13.42
CA TYR A 266 48.86 -28.96 12.26
C TYR A 266 48.87 -30.48 12.49
N ASP A 267 47.71 -31.11 12.36
CA ASP A 267 47.47 -32.53 12.58
C ASP A 267 46.56 -33.14 11.49
N GLY A 268 46.27 -32.37 10.44
CA GLY A 268 45.42 -32.78 9.31
C GLY A 268 43.92 -32.88 9.64
N GLN A 269 43.50 -32.62 10.88
CA GLN A 269 42.09 -32.64 11.27
C GLN A 269 41.47 -31.23 11.21
N PRO A 270 40.19 -31.09 10.82
CA PRO A 270 39.51 -29.80 10.87
C PRO A 270 39.36 -29.31 12.33
N VAL A 271 39.39 -27.99 12.51
CA VAL A 271 39.09 -27.32 13.79
C VAL A 271 38.29 -26.06 13.53
N SER A 272 37.47 -25.66 14.49
CA SER A 272 36.67 -24.44 14.45
C SER A 272 36.65 -23.76 15.82
N VAL A 273 36.01 -22.60 15.91
CA VAL A 273 35.71 -21.92 17.18
C VAL A 273 34.62 -22.68 17.93
N VAL A 274 34.60 -22.52 19.25
CA VAL A 274 33.51 -22.97 20.11
C VAL A 274 32.73 -21.74 20.54
N ALA A 275 31.42 -21.70 20.29
CA ALA A 275 30.57 -20.60 20.68
C ALA A 275 29.31 -21.08 21.41
N GLY A 276 28.84 -20.26 22.35
CA GLY A 276 27.60 -20.45 23.08
C GLY A 276 26.87 -19.12 23.27
N ALA A 277 25.54 -19.18 23.33
CA ALA A 277 24.70 -18.03 23.64
C ALA A 277 24.27 -18.07 25.12
N SER A 278 24.02 -16.91 25.72
CA SER A 278 23.54 -16.81 27.10
C SER A 278 22.11 -17.31 27.31
N VAL A 279 21.34 -17.48 26.23
CA VAL A 279 19.96 -17.97 26.26
C VAL A 279 19.92 -19.31 25.53
N ASP A 280 19.46 -20.34 26.23
CA ASP A 280 19.38 -21.70 25.68
C ASP A 280 18.40 -21.76 24.51
N GLY A 281 18.73 -22.52 23.47
CA GLY A 281 17.95 -22.58 22.23
C GLY A 281 18.10 -21.36 21.30
N SER A 282 19.02 -20.42 21.56
CA SER A 282 19.35 -19.37 20.59
C SER A 282 19.96 -19.94 19.31
N ALA A 283 19.60 -19.37 18.16
CA ALA A 283 20.20 -19.73 16.88
C ALA A 283 21.51 -18.95 16.67
N LEU A 284 22.61 -19.69 16.51
CA LEU A 284 23.95 -19.13 16.25
C LEU A 284 24.18 -19.00 14.75
N LEU A 285 24.73 -17.84 14.36
CA LEU A 285 25.12 -17.52 13.00
C LEU A 285 26.61 -17.17 12.98
N TYR A 286 27.35 -17.73 12.02
CA TYR A 286 28.79 -17.63 11.86
C TYR A 286 29.15 -16.90 10.57
N SER A 287 30.30 -16.23 10.58
CA SER A 287 30.84 -15.51 9.42
C SER A 287 32.36 -15.48 9.46
N VAL A 288 33.02 -15.55 8.30
CA VAL A 288 34.49 -15.38 8.17
C VAL A 288 34.88 -13.99 7.64
N ASP A 289 33.91 -13.24 7.10
CA ASP A 289 34.10 -11.90 6.53
C ASP A 289 33.39 -10.80 7.34
N GLY A 290 32.63 -11.17 8.37
CA GLY A 290 31.84 -10.28 9.22
C GLY A 290 30.56 -9.75 8.56
N SER A 291 30.22 -10.20 7.33
CA SER A 291 29.12 -9.66 6.53
C SER A 291 28.17 -10.75 6.03
N THR A 292 28.70 -11.88 5.60
CA THR A 292 27.95 -13.04 5.13
C THR A 292 27.80 -14.03 6.28
N TRP A 293 26.55 -14.31 6.65
CA TRP A 293 26.21 -15.12 7.82
C TRP A 293 25.61 -16.47 7.43
N SER A 294 26.02 -17.55 8.12
CA SER A 294 25.52 -18.92 7.94
C SER A 294 25.28 -19.60 9.29
N ASP A 295 24.34 -20.53 9.35
CA ASP A 295 24.11 -21.43 10.49
C ASP A 295 25.16 -22.55 10.61
N VAL A 296 26.11 -22.63 9.66
CA VAL A 296 27.19 -23.61 9.65
C VAL A 296 28.45 -23.01 10.28
N ASN A 297 28.99 -23.68 11.30
CA ASN A 297 30.26 -23.30 11.91
C ASN A 297 31.42 -23.65 10.95
N PRO A 298 32.23 -22.67 10.47
CA PRO A 298 33.27 -22.92 9.47
C PRO A 298 34.43 -23.73 10.04
N GLU A 299 34.97 -24.65 9.26
CA GLU A 299 36.10 -25.51 9.67
C GLU A 299 37.39 -25.16 8.92
N PHE A 300 38.52 -25.23 9.62
CA PHE A 300 39.85 -24.95 9.08
C PHE A 300 40.80 -26.12 9.34
N THR A 301 41.60 -26.50 8.34
CA THR A 301 42.55 -27.63 8.43
C THR A 301 44.00 -27.21 8.24
N ASN A 302 44.26 -26.20 7.41
CA ASN A 302 45.61 -25.77 7.05
C ASN A 302 46.15 -24.71 8.01
N VAL A 303 47.48 -24.54 8.02
CA VAL A 303 48.15 -23.50 8.81
C VAL A 303 47.65 -22.12 8.44
N GLY A 304 47.41 -21.31 9.46
CA GLY A 304 46.91 -19.96 9.32
C GLY A 304 46.31 -19.43 10.61
N THR A 305 45.93 -18.17 10.56
CA THR A 305 45.10 -17.52 11.58
C THR A 305 43.78 -17.14 10.94
N TYR A 306 42.70 -17.74 11.42
CA TYR A 306 41.35 -17.55 10.90
C TYR A 306 40.49 -16.86 11.95
N THR A 307 39.82 -15.78 11.57
CA THR A 307 38.85 -15.09 12.45
C THR A 307 37.45 -15.54 12.09
N VAL A 308 36.67 -15.95 13.10
CA VAL A 308 35.26 -16.30 12.97
C VAL A 308 34.45 -15.32 13.81
N TYR A 309 33.50 -14.66 13.17
CA TYR A 309 32.50 -13.82 13.80
C TYR A 309 31.26 -14.66 14.10
N VAL A 310 30.65 -14.44 15.27
CA VAL A 310 29.49 -15.17 15.75
C VAL A 310 28.46 -14.19 16.27
N LYS A 311 27.19 -14.39 15.93
CA LYS A 311 26.04 -13.69 16.52
C LYS A 311 24.93 -14.67 16.86
N ALA A 312 24.01 -14.28 17.74
CA ALA A 312 22.83 -15.04 18.11
C ALA A 312 21.54 -14.27 17.86
N THR A 313 20.50 -15.03 17.52
CA THR A 313 19.11 -14.59 17.48
C THR A 313 18.26 -15.47 18.41
N HIS A 314 17.29 -14.87 19.07
CA HIS A 314 16.31 -15.58 19.90
C HIS A 314 15.01 -14.78 19.98
N ASP A 315 13.88 -15.47 19.95
CA ASP A 315 12.56 -14.81 19.97
C ASP A 315 12.36 -14.01 21.25
N GLY A 316 11.91 -12.76 21.10
CA GLY A 316 11.70 -11.85 22.22
C GLY A 316 12.94 -11.13 22.74
N TYR A 317 14.12 -11.39 22.16
CA TYR A 317 15.38 -10.75 22.50
C TYR A 317 15.89 -9.92 21.33
N GLU A 318 16.67 -8.89 21.64
CA GLU A 318 17.45 -8.18 20.63
C GLU A 318 18.57 -9.10 20.12
N GLU A 319 18.81 -9.03 18.81
CA GLU A 319 19.91 -9.73 18.15
C GLU A 319 21.25 -9.30 18.77
N SER A 320 22.12 -10.28 19.03
CA SER A 320 23.41 -9.98 19.66
C SER A 320 24.31 -9.19 18.71
N ALA A 321 25.13 -8.30 19.26
CA ALA A 321 26.27 -7.78 18.51
C ALA A 321 27.21 -8.93 18.10
N PRO A 322 27.85 -8.87 16.91
CA PRO A 322 28.87 -9.83 16.52
C PRO A 322 30.05 -9.88 17.52
N VAL A 323 30.44 -11.09 17.92
CA VAL A 323 31.67 -11.36 18.68
C VAL A 323 32.63 -12.17 17.81
N SER A 324 33.92 -11.86 17.84
CA SER A 324 34.93 -12.59 17.06
C SER A 324 35.81 -13.48 17.93
N ALA A 325 36.15 -14.67 17.44
CA ALA A 325 37.15 -15.55 18.01
C ALA A 325 38.12 -16.05 16.91
N THR A 326 39.34 -16.41 17.28
CA THR A 326 40.38 -16.82 16.31
C THR A 326 40.75 -18.28 16.44
N VAL A 327 40.88 -18.97 15.30
CA VAL A 327 41.51 -20.28 15.18
C VAL A 327 42.93 -20.09 14.66
N VAL A 328 43.92 -20.56 15.42
CA VAL A 328 45.33 -20.51 15.06
C VAL A 328 45.85 -21.93 14.86
N ILE A 329 46.27 -22.25 13.64
CA ILE A 329 46.89 -23.54 13.30
C ILE A 329 48.36 -23.27 13.03
N ASN A 330 49.22 -23.69 13.96
CA ASN A 330 50.67 -23.56 13.86
C ASN A 330 51.26 -24.69 13.00
N PRO A 331 52.35 -24.45 12.26
CA PRO A 331 53.04 -25.50 11.50
C PRO A 331 53.46 -26.68 12.36
N ALA A 332 53.36 -27.88 11.81
CA ALA A 332 53.91 -29.08 12.43
C ALA A 332 55.43 -29.16 12.21
N PRO A 333 56.24 -29.42 13.25
CA PRO A 333 57.67 -29.58 13.08
C PRO A 333 57.97 -30.88 12.33
N VAL A 334 58.74 -30.80 11.26
CA VAL A 334 59.24 -31.97 10.50
C VAL A 334 60.75 -31.95 10.48
N THR A 335 61.35 -33.11 10.69
CA THR A 335 62.80 -33.27 10.58
C THR A 335 63.14 -34.18 9.41
N ILE A 336 63.96 -33.68 8.49
CA ILE A 336 64.58 -34.50 7.44
C ILE A 336 66.02 -34.78 7.86
N ALA A 337 66.32 -36.03 8.20
CA ALA A 337 67.67 -36.46 8.56
C ALA A 337 68.33 -37.16 7.37
N VAL A 338 69.33 -36.50 6.78
CA VAL A 338 70.09 -37.03 5.65
C VAL A 338 71.16 -37.98 6.16
N ALA A 339 71.19 -39.21 5.64
CA ALA A 339 72.14 -40.22 6.09
C ALA A 339 73.56 -39.90 5.61
N ASP A 340 74.56 -40.18 6.45
CA ASP A 340 75.96 -40.10 6.07
C ASP A 340 76.25 -41.08 4.91
N ALA A 341 77.10 -40.65 3.98
CA ALA A 341 77.52 -41.49 2.87
C ALA A 341 79.03 -41.39 2.65
N SER A 342 79.58 -42.36 1.93
CA SER A 342 81.01 -42.38 1.63
C SER A 342 81.32 -42.96 0.27
N LYS A 343 82.46 -42.56 -0.29
CA LYS A 343 83.01 -43.14 -1.50
C LYS A 343 84.53 -43.28 -1.42
N VAL A 344 85.10 -44.03 -2.35
CA VAL A 344 86.54 -44.05 -2.62
C VAL A 344 86.85 -43.02 -3.71
N ALA A 345 87.97 -42.31 -3.61
CA ALA A 345 88.38 -41.30 -4.58
C ALA A 345 88.43 -41.89 -6.01
N GLY A 346 87.76 -41.22 -6.96
CA GLY A 346 87.65 -41.66 -8.35
C GLY A 346 86.46 -42.59 -8.67
N ALA A 347 85.63 -42.94 -7.67
CA ALA A 347 84.35 -43.59 -7.89
C ALA A 347 83.21 -42.56 -8.03
N ASP A 348 82.11 -42.98 -8.67
CA ASP A 348 80.87 -42.21 -8.71
C ASP A 348 80.25 -42.09 -7.30
N ASP A 349 79.47 -41.03 -7.09
CA ASP A 349 78.76 -40.83 -5.83
C ASP A 349 77.73 -41.96 -5.61
N PRO A 350 77.60 -42.47 -4.37
CA PRO A 350 76.58 -43.46 -4.06
C PRO A 350 75.18 -42.82 -4.13
N ALA A 351 74.14 -43.66 -4.18
CA ALA A 351 72.79 -43.16 -3.95
C ALA A 351 72.69 -42.61 -2.52
N PHE A 352 72.28 -41.34 -2.40
CA PHE A 352 72.03 -40.71 -1.11
C PHE A 352 70.67 -41.13 -0.56
N SER A 353 70.57 -41.19 0.77
CA SER A 353 69.35 -41.58 1.46
C SER A 353 69.14 -40.71 2.70
N GLY A 354 67.95 -40.80 3.29
CA GLY A 354 67.61 -40.12 4.52
C GLY A 354 66.28 -40.61 5.04
N THR A 355 65.87 -40.04 6.17
CA THR A 355 64.59 -40.33 6.83
C THR A 355 63.85 -39.03 7.10
N VAL A 356 62.52 -39.12 7.15
CA VAL A 356 61.65 -38.01 7.47
C VAL A 356 60.80 -38.39 8.66
N GLU A 357 60.81 -37.56 9.68
CA GLU A 357 60.01 -37.75 10.90
C GLU A 357 59.11 -36.54 11.13
N GLY A 358 57.90 -36.79 11.65
CA GLY A 358 56.94 -35.74 12.03
C GLY A 358 55.92 -35.35 10.96
N LEU A 359 55.89 -36.03 9.80
CA LEU A 359 54.83 -35.80 8.80
C LEU A 359 53.47 -36.33 9.30
N VAL A 360 52.42 -35.54 9.09
CA VAL A 360 51.03 -35.93 9.36
C VAL A 360 50.54 -36.89 8.28
N ALA A 361 50.82 -36.60 7.01
CA ALA A 361 50.52 -37.49 5.89
C ALA A 361 51.77 -37.74 5.03
N GLU A 362 51.91 -38.98 4.57
CA GLU A 362 52.98 -39.36 3.65
C GLU A 362 52.82 -38.62 2.32
N GLY A 363 53.91 -38.01 1.83
CA GLY A 363 53.91 -37.25 0.58
C GLY A 363 53.60 -35.75 0.73
N ASP A 364 53.34 -35.25 1.93
CA ASP A 364 53.02 -33.82 2.15
C ASP A 364 54.17 -32.84 1.81
N LEU A 365 55.41 -33.34 1.72
CA LEU A 365 56.58 -32.60 1.22
C LEU A 365 56.99 -32.99 -0.21
N GLY A 366 56.12 -33.71 -0.92
CA GLY A 366 56.40 -34.26 -2.24
C GLY A 366 57.55 -35.27 -2.25
N ASP A 367 58.17 -35.45 -3.41
CA ASP A 367 59.36 -36.29 -3.54
C ASP A 367 60.58 -35.60 -2.92
N ILE A 368 61.24 -36.30 -2.00
CA ILE A 368 62.44 -35.79 -1.32
C ILE A 368 63.67 -36.34 -2.02
N ASN A 369 64.45 -35.42 -2.61
CA ASN A 369 65.67 -35.76 -3.32
C ASN A 369 66.90 -35.41 -2.46
N TYR A 370 67.65 -36.43 -2.06
CA TYR A 370 68.88 -36.26 -1.30
C TYR A 370 70.04 -35.96 -2.24
N VAL A 371 70.72 -34.86 -2.01
CA VAL A 371 71.74 -34.35 -2.93
C VAL A 371 73.00 -33.93 -2.19
N ARG A 372 74.10 -34.01 -2.93
CA ARG A 372 75.36 -33.39 -2.57
C ARG A 372 75.57 -32.17 -3.47
N PRO A 373 75.35 -30.93 -3.00
CA PRO A 373 75.48 -29.74 -3.84
C PRO A 373 76.93 -29.38 -4.16
N GLY A 374 77.90 -29.85 -3.36
CA GLY A 374 79.33 -29.62 -3.59
C GLY A 374 80.02 -30.70 -4.43
N GLY A 375 81.07 -30.32 -5.17
CA GLY A 375 81.81 -31.20 -6.08
C GLY A 375 83.22 -31.61 -5.62
N GLU A 376 83.48 -31.61 -4.32
CA GLU A 376 84.81 -31.94 -3.78
C GLU A 376 85.20 -33.39 -4.06
N GLU A 377 86.42 -33.64 -4.53
CA GLU A 377 86.89 -35.00 -4.89
C GLU A 377 88.14 -35.43 -4.12
N ALA A 378 88.71 -34.53 -3.30
CA ALA A 378 89.84 -34.86 -2.46
C ALA A 378 89.42 -35.82 -1.33
N ALA A 379 90.34 -36.71 -0.92
CA ALA A 379 90.12 -37.55 0.25
C ALA A 379 89.98 -36.67 1.51
N GLY A 380 88.90 -36.88 2.27
CA GLY A 380 88.54 -36.02 3.40
C GLY A 380 87.15 -36.32 3.97
N VAL A 381 86.83 -35.67 5.09
CA VAL A 381 85.51 -35.73 5.76
C VAL A 381 84.83 -34.38 5.57
N TYR A 382 83.64 -34.38 4.97
CA TYR A 382 82.86 -33.19 4.63
C TYR A 382 81.57 -33.20 5.45
N VAL A 383 81.62 -32.59 6.63
CA VAL A 383 80.47 -32.50 7.56
C VAL A 383 79.39 -31.61 6.97
N GLY A 384 78.14 -32.09 6.98
CA GLY A 384 76.98 -31.34 6.48
C GLY A 384 76.93 -31.17 4.94
N ALA A 385 77.71 -31.96 4.21
CA ALA A 385 77.81 -31.89 2.75
C ALA A 385 76.64 -32.52 1.99
N LEU A 386 75.79 -33.31 2.68
CA LEU A 386 74.58 -33.90 2.12
C LEU A 386 73.35 -33.17 2.64
N THR A 387 72.45 -32.79 1.74
CA THR A 387 71.20 -32.07 2.06
C THR A 387 70.01 -32.71 1.34
N ALA A 388 68.81 -32.20 1.59
CA ALA A 388 67.57 -32.66 0.97
C ALA A 388 66.88 -31.52 0.23
N LEU A 389 66.42 -31.80 -0.99
CA LEU A 389 65.49 -30.95 -1.75
C LEU A 389 64.10 -31.54 -1.61
N TYR A 390 63.11 -30.69 -1.32
CA TYR A 390 61.73 -31.10 -1.07
C TYR A 390 60.77 -29.98 -1.51
N THR A 391 59.48 -30.31 -1.61
CA THR A 391 58.43 -29.32 -1.91
C THR A 391 58.01 -28.62 -0.63
N GLN A 392 58.10 -27.29 -0.59
CA GLN A 392 57.70 -26.53 0.58
C GLN A 392 56.17 -26.59 0.77
N ASN A 393 55.74 -26.85 2.01
CA ASN A 393 54.35 -26.90 2.39
C ASN A 393 54.16 -26.00 3.63
N GLY A 394 53.26 -25.01 3.53
CA GLY A 394 53.01 -24.04 4.61
C GLY A 394 52.46 -24.66 5.90
N ASN A 395 52.01 -25.92 5.84
CA ASN A 395 51.55 -26.67 7.00
C ASN A 395 52.68 -27.18 7.93
N TYR A 396 53.94 -27.07 7.48
CA TYR A 396 55.09 -27.67 8.15
C TYR A 396 56.23 -26.68 8.35
N GLU A 397 56.88 -26.79 9.50
CA GLU A 397 58.16 -26.15 9.78
C GLU A 397 59.27 -27.21 9.64
N VAL A 398 59.95 -27.20 8.50
CA VAL A 398 60.90 -28.25 8.13
C VAL A 398 62.32 -27.90 8.59
N THR A 399 62.92 -28.78 9.38
CA THR A 399 64.33 -28.74 9.77
C THR A 399 65.10 -29.83 9.02
N VAL A 400 66.14 -29.45 8.29
CA VAL A 400 67.03 -30.41 7.61
C VAL A 400 68.30 -30.61 8.43
N LEU A 401 68.54 -31.85 8.85
CA LEU A 401 69.78 -32.27 9.47
C LEU A 401 70.70 -32.84 8.38
N ASN A 402 71.71 -32.06 8.00
CA ASN A 402 72.60 -32.41 6.91
C ASN A 402 73.53 -33.58 7.28
N GLY A 403 73.71 -34.50 6.34
CA GLY A 403 74.58 -35.66 6.47
C GLY A 403 76.05 -35.33 6.15
N THR A 404 76.96 -36.13 6.68
CA THR A 404 78.40 -36.07 6.42
C THR A 404 78.75 -36.95 5.22
N PHE A 405 79.57 -36.40 4.31
CA PHE A 405 80.12 -37.16 3.19
C PHE A 405 81.60 -37.44 3.41
N THR A 406 82.05 -38.70 3.28
CA THR A 406 83.46 -39.07 3.45
C THR A 406 84.05 -39.65 2.18
N ILE A 407 85.18 -39.09 1.72
CA ILE A 407 85.95 -39.62 0.59
C ILE A 407 87.23 -40.27 1.12
N THR A 408 87.37 -41.57 0.90
CA THR A 408 88.57 -42.32 1.31
C THR A 408 89.55 -42.41 0.14
N ALA A 409 90.85 -42.27 0.42
CA ALA A 409 91.88 -42.40 -0.62
C ALA A 409 91.89 -43.82 -1.25
N ALA A 410 92.08 -43.89 -2.56
CA ALA A 410 92.13 -45.17 -3.27
C ALA A 410 93.33 -46.03 -2.81
N PRO A 411 93.15 -47.36 -2.65
CA PRO A 411 94.26 -48.24 -2.26
C PRO A 411 95.32 -48.30 -3.37
N VAL A 412 96.58 -48.04 -3.00
CA VAL A 412 97.73 -48.09 -3.92
C VAL A 412 98.12 -49.55 -4.17
N ALA A 413 98.02 -50.04 -5.41
CA ALA A 413 98.43 -51.40 -5.77
C ALA A 413 99.96 -51.56 -5.74
N PRO A 414 100.53 -52.65 -5.19
CA PRO A 414 101.97 -52.89 -5.18
C PRO A 414 102.50 -53.29 -6.58
N PRO A 415 103.76 -52.93 -6.93
CA PRO A 415 104.31 -53.14 -8.28
C PRO A 415 104.62 -54.61 -8.59
N THR A 416 104.24 -55.08 -9.77
CA THR A 416 104.58 -56.41 -10.33
C THR A 416 105.96 -56.44 -11.01
N PRO A 417 106.77 -57.53 -10.91
CA PRO A 417 108.08 -57.65 -11.56
C PRO A 417 108.04 -58.22 -13.00
N PRO A 418 109.07 -57.96 -13.85
CA PRO A 418 109.09 -58.26 -15.29
C PRO A 418 109.67 -59.63 -15.67
N THR A 419 109.26 -60.14 -16.84
CA THR A 419 109.78 -61.34 -17.52
C THR A 419 111.03 -61.04 -18.39
N PRO A 420 112.07 -61.92 -18.45
CA PRO A 420 113.19 -61.84 -19.41
C PRO A 420 113.13 -62.87 -20.57
N PRO A 421 113.99 -62.73 -21.61
CA PRO A 421 113.64 -62.96 -23.03
C PRO A 421 114.15 -64.26 -23.71
N THR A 422 113.55 -64.51 -24.87
CA THR A 422 113.85 -65.44 -26.01
C THR A 422 115.33 -65.47 -26.44
N PRO A 423 115.86 -66.50 -27.16
CA PRO A 423 115.82 -66.54 -28.66
C PRO A 423 116.13 -67.96 -29.30
N PRO A 424 116.48 -68.13 -30.62
CA PRO A 424 115.59 -68.08 -31.79
C PRO A 424 115.90 -69.16 -32.89
N ALA A 425 115.30 -68.94 -34.08
CA ALA A 425 115.57 -69.51 -35.42
C ALA A 425 114.78 -70.80 -35.75
N SER A 426 114.30 -71.08 -36.97
CA SER A 426 114.51 -70.53 -38.33
C SER A 426 113.37 -71.08 -39.26
N PRO A 427 113.33 -70.88 -40.60
CA PRO A 427 112.16 -70.38 -41.36
C PRO A 427 111.44 -71.45 -42.20
N THR A 428 110.24 -71.17 -42.76
CA THR A 428 109.63 -71.76 -44.00
C THR A 428 108.19 -71.21 -44.20
N PRO A 429 107.65 -71.10 -45.45
CA PRO A 429 106.75 -70.02 -45.88
C PRO A 429 105.27 -70.42 -46.19
N THR A 430 104.53 -69.34 -46.49
CA THR A 430 103.19 -69.07 -47.09
C THR A 430 102.46 -70.19 -47.87
N PRO A 431 101.10 -70.21 -47.84
CA PRO A 431 100.33 -69.44 -48.85
C PRO A 431 99.10 -68.66 -48.34
N LEU A 432 98.79 -67.61 -49.12
CA LEU A 432 97.59 -66.74 -49.28
C LEU A 432 96.54 -67.48 -50.19
N PRO A 433 95.33 -66.99 -50.61
CA PRO A 433 94.51 -65.76 -50.39
C PRO A 433 93.01 -65.96 -49.99
N THR A 434 92.33 -64.82 -49.71
CA THR A 434 91.01 -64.24 -50.16
C THR A 434 90.00 -65.14 -50.97
N PRO A 435 88.73 -64.76 -51.33
CA PRO A 435 87.93 -63.53 -51.10
C PRO A 435 86.36 -63.64 -50.98
N GLY A 436 85.69 -62.49 -50.73
CA GLY A 436 84.32 -62.14 -51.19
C GLY A 436 83.18 -62.29 -50.16
N ALA A 437 82.05 -61.57 -50.17
CA ALA A 437 81.53 -60.41 -50.91
C ALA A 437 80.27 -59.89 -50.15
N VAL A 438 79.82 -58.68 -50.48
CA VAL A 438 78.73 -57.85 -49.86
C VAL A 438 77.39 -58.06 -50.65
N PRO A 439 76.32 -57.24 -50.52
CA PRO A 439 75.19 -57.00 -49.55
C PRO A 439 73.83 -57.60 -50.08
N PRO A 440 72.55 -57.12 -49.86
CA PRO A 440 71.92 -55.94 -49.17
C PRO A 440 70.71 -56.34 -48.24
N ASP A 441 69.80 -55.50 -47.70
CA ASP A 441 69.28 -54.16 -48.02
C ASP A 441 68.50 -53.55 -46.82
N SER A 442 68.37 -52.21 -46.83
CA SER A 442 67.47 -51.35 -46.02
C SER A 442 66.02 -51.40 -46.61
N PRO A 443 65.04 -50.47 -46.41
CA PRO A 443 64.98 -49.19 -45.65
C PRO A 443 63.66 -49.02 -44.84
N ILE A 444 63.33 -47.94 -44.12
CA ILE A 444 63.03 -46.56 -44.57
C ILE A 444 62.92 -45.61 -43.34
N ALA A 445 63.42 -44.38 -43.52
CA ALA A 445 63.32 -43.19 -42.65
C ALA A 445 62.26 -42.20 -43.24
N PRO A 446 62.17 -40.87 -42.99
CA PRO A 446 62.87 -39.98 -42.04
C PRO A 446 62.05 -38.74 -41.49
N VAL A 447 62.75 -37.87 -40.72
CA VAL A 447 62.73 -36.36 -40.74
C VAL A 447 61.60 -35.61 -39.98
N VAL A 448 61.80 -34.51 -39.20
CA VAL A 448 62.72 -33.34 -39.25
C VAL A 448 63.11 -32.82 -37.83
N THR A 449 64.28 -32.18 -37.74
CA THR A 449 64.90 -31.30 -36.70
C THR A 449 64.37 -29.83 -36.72
N PRO A 450 64.97 -28.82 -36.04
CA PRO A 450 65.26 -28.62 -34.60
C PRO A 450 64.87 -27.17 -34.11
N ILE A 451 65.20 -26.78 -32.85
CA ILE A 451 65.87 -25.50 -32.43
C ILE A 451 65.81 -25.36 -30.88
N VAL A 452 66.89 -25.67 -30.10
CA VAL A 452 67.94 -24.79 -29.48
C VAL A 452 67.43 -23.46 -28.88
N ASP A 453 67.88 -22.94 -27.72
CA ASP A 453 68.71 -23.36 -26.58
C ASP A 453 68.78 -22.12 -25.63
N ALA A 454 69.45 -22.29 -24.49
CA ALA A 454 70.31 -21.30 -23.83
C ALA A 454 69.83 -20.62 -22.52
N LEU A 455 70.25 -21.28 -21.43
CA LEU A 455 71.34 -20.84 -20.53
C LEU A 455 71.04 -19.91 -19.33
N GLN A 456 71.16 -20.55 -18.16
CA GLN A 456 72.10 -20.27 -17.06
C GLN A 456 71.92 -19.04 -16.16
N GLY A 457 71.86 -19.35 -14.86
CA GLY A 457 72.97 -18.99 -13.98
C GLY A 457 72.60 -18.08 -12.82
N ALA A 458 72.33 -18.70 -11.66
CA ALA A 458 72.32 -18.07 -10.35
C ALA A 458 73.74 -18.01 -9.75
N ALA A 459 73.93 -17.10 -8.79
CA ALA A 459 74.84 -17.08 -7.62
C ALA A 459 75.16 -15.60 -7.29
N GLU A 460 75.33 -15.13 -6.05
CA GLU A 460 75.45 -15.75 -4.72
C GLU A 460 75.26 -14.65 -3.63
N ALA A 461 75.22 -15.09 -2.37
CA ALA A 461 74.82 -14.39 -1.15
C ALA A 461 75.87 -13.44 -0.51
N VAL A 462 75.47 -12.70 0.55
CA VAL A 462 76.06 -12.70 1.93
C VAL A 462 75.67 -11.45 2.77
N ILE A 463 75.10 -11.72 3.97
CA ILE A 463 75.17 -11.10 5.33
C ILE A 463 75.16 -9.55 5.55
N GLY A 464 74.17 -9.09 6.33
CA GLY A 464 74.32 -8.34 7.61
C GLY A 464 74.48 -6.81 7.61
N ASP A 465 73.48 -6.09 8.14
CA ASP A 465 73.54 -5.41 9.47
C ASP A 465 72.50 -4.29 9.64
N ASN A 466 72.01 -4.20 10.86
CA ASN A 466 71.02 -3.29 11.43
C ASN A 466 71.59 -1.86 11.63
N GLU A 467 70.77 -0.82 11.37
CA GLU A 467 70.48 0.34 12.26
C GLU A 467 69.69 1.44 11.50
N THR A 468 68.49 1.69 12.03
CA THR A 468 67.62 2.88 12.11
C THR A 468 68.03 4.24 11.47
N PRO A 469 67.06 5.06 11.04
CA PRO A 469 66.45 6.05 11.95
C PRO A 469 64.91 6.12 11.81
N LEU A 470 64.15 6.10 12.91
CA LEU A 470 63.66 7.25 13.67
C LEU A 470 63.12 8.41 12.79
N ALA A 471 61.77 8.51 12.80
CA ALA A 471 60.94 9.70 12.93
C ALA A 471 61.23 10.94 12.04
N GLU A 472 60.21 11.33 11.25
CA GLU A 472 59.58 12.65 11.31
C GLU A 472 58.21 12.64 10.57
N PRO A 473 57.30 13.58 10.89
CA PRO A 473 55.86 13.36 10.85
C PRO A 473 55.30 13.55 9.44
N ARG A 474 54.37 12.70 9.02
CA ARG A 474 53.39 13.15 8.03
C ARG A 474 52.31 13.89 8.79
N GLU A 475 52.37 15.22 8.66
CA GLU A 475 51.28 16.12 9.02
C GLU A 475 49.97 15.54 8.46
N THR A 476 49.05 15.30 9.37
CA THR A 476 47.63 15.24 9.08
C THR A 476 47.22 16.61 8.53
N GLU A 477 47.25 16.78 7.21
CA GLU A 477 46.21 17.62 6.62
C GLU A 477 44.90 16.88 6.84
N ILE A 478 44.09 17.46 7.73
CA ILE A 478 42.71 17.08 7.98
C ILE A 478 41.98 17.23 6.65
N GLY A 479 41.89 16.12 5.91
CA GLY A 479 40.89 15.95 4.88
C GLY A 479 39.56 15.74 5.57
N ASP A 480 38.80 16.82 5.74
CA ASP A 480 37.38 16.77 6.06
C ASP A 480 36.70 15.89 5.00
N ASN A 481 36.41 14.64 5.37
CA ASN A 481 35.36 13.88 4.74
C ASN A 481 34.21 13.84 5.74
N ASP A 482 33.24 14.76 5.58
CA ASP A 482 31.81 14.47 5.69
C ASP A 482 30.96 15.76 5.62
N THR A 483 30.56 16.15 4.41
CA THR A 483 29.13 16.29 4.09
C THR A 483 28.94 16.25 2.57
N PRO A 484 28.39 15.18 1.97
CA PRO A 484 27.94 15.24 0.58
C PRO A 484 26.55 15.90 0.57
N LEU A 485 26.49 17.19 0.88
CA LEU A 485 25.35 18.02 0.52
C LEU A 485 25.89 19.28 -0.13
N ALA A 486 25.60 19.41 -1.43
CA ALA A 486 25.87 20.56 -2.28
C ALA A 486 27.28 20.66 -2.88
N SER A 487 27.62 19.73 -3.77
CA SER A 487 28.21 20.15 -5.04
C SER A 487 27.52 19.40 -6.15
N HIS A 488 26.71 20.10 -6.95
CA HIS A 488 26.48 19.80 -8.36
C HIS A 488 25.65 20.93 -8.97
N ASP A 489 26.29 21.66 -9.89
CA ASP A 489 25.66 22.51 -10.89
C ASP A 489 24.71 21.68 -11.78
N HIS A 490 23.46 21.53 -11.34
CA HIS A 490 22.37 21.10 -12.21
C HIS A 490 21.15 21.99 -11.95
N ALA A 491 20.86 22.89 -12.91
CA ALA A 491 19.75 23.83 -12.89
C ALA A 491 18.35 23.18 -12.97
N SER A 492 18.21 21.89 -12.67
CA SER A 492 16.95 21.16 -12.78
C SER A 492 16.97 19.89 -11.93
N CYS A 493 16.97 20.05 -10.60
CA CYS A 493 16.68 18.95 -9.68
C CYS A 493 15.16 18.79 -9.54
N TRP A 494 14.66 17.57 -9.71
CA TRP A 494 13.25 17.17 -9.53
C TRP A 494 12.65 17.65 -8.21
N VAL A 495 13.43 17.69 -7.12
CA VAL A 495 13.01 18.19 -5.80
C VAL A 495 12.61 19.66 -5.86
N HIS A 496 13.36 20.52 -6.55
CA HIS A 496 12.99 21.93 -6.72
C HIS A 496 11.71 22.08 -7.55
N TRP A 497 11.48 21.18 -8.50
CA TRP A 497 10.25 21.16 -9.29
C TRP A 497 9.03 20.81 -8.43
N TYR A 498 9.15 19.82 -7.55
CA TYR A 498 8.09 19.48 -6.58
C TYR A 498 7.85 20.56 -5.53
N ILE A 499 8.90 21.25 -5.07
CA ILE A 499 8.76 22.39 -4.14
C ILE A 499 8.02 23.54 -4.83
N ILE A 500 8.38 23.89 -6.06
CA ILE A 500 7.70 24.94 -6.83
C ILE A 500 6.24 24.55 -7.12
N LEU A 501 5.98 23.29 -7.50
CA LEU A 501 4.63 22.77 -7.70
C LEU A 501 3.80 22.86 -6.40
N GLY A 502 4.40 22.49 -5.25
CA GLY A 502 3.77 22.60 -3.94
C GLY A 502 3.36 24.04 -3.61
N ILE A 503 4.26 25.00 -3.82
CA ILE A 503 3.98 26.43 -3.61
C ILE A 503 2.84 26.91 -4.51
N ILE A 504 2.82 26.49 -5.78
CA ILE A 504 1.75 26.86 -6.73
C ILE A 504 0.40 26.26 -6.30
N VAL A 505 0.36 25.00 -5.87
CA VAL A 505 -0.86 24.33 -5.39
C VAL A 505 -1.38 25.02 -4.13
N THR A 506 -0.51 25.39 -3.19
CA THR A 506 -0.89 26.12 -1.98
C THR A 506 -1.44 27.52 -2.30
N ALA A 507 -0.83 28.23 -3.26
CA ALA A 507 -1.32 29.54 -3.70
C ALA A 507 -2.67 29.45 -4.40
N LEU A 508 -2.87 28.44 -5.26
CA LEU A 508 -4.16 28.17 -5.92
C LEU A 508 -5.25 27.79 -4.90
N TYR A 509 -4.92 26.96 -3.92
CA TYR A 509 -5.84 26.64 -2.83
C TYR A 509 -6.23 27.89 -2.04
N GLY A 510 -5.26 28.73 -1.68
CA GLY A 510 -5.51 30.02 -1.01
C GLY A 510 -6.42 30.95 -1.82
N ALA A 511 -6.19 31.05 -3.14
CA ALA A 511 -7.03 31.84 -4.04
C ALA A 511 -8.46 31.28 -4.16
N CYS A 512 -8.62 29.97 -4.26
CA CYS A 512 -9.93 29.30 -4.27
C CYS A 512 -10.69 29.51 -2.96
N VAL A 513 -10.02 29.44 -1.81
CA VAL A 513 -10.62 29.71 -0.50
C VAL A 513 -11.04 31.18 -0.39
N ALA A 514 -10.21 32.12 -0.83
CA ALA A 514 -10.54 33.55 -0.84
C ALA A 514 -11.71 33.87 -1.77
N LEU A 515 -11.75 33.27 -2.97
CA LEU A 515 -12.88 33.39 -3.91
C LEU A 515 -14.17 32.80 -3.33
N ARG A 516 -14.11 31.61 -2.74
CA ARG A 516 -15.26 30.98 -2.09
C ARG A 516 -15.79 31.84 -0.95
N ARG A 517 -14.91 32.38 -0.10
CA ARG A 517 -15.28 33.27 1.01
C ARG A 517 -15.86 34.60 0.52
N GLY A 518 -15.31 35.18 -0.54
CA GLY A 518 -15.81 36.41 -1.15
C GLY A 518 -17.20 36.23 -1.79
N LEU A 519 -17.43 35.13 -2.50
CA LEU A 519 -18.73 34.81 -3.09
C LEU A 519 -19.79 34.52 -2.01
N PHE A 520 -19.41 33.85 -0.92
CA PHE A 520 -20.31 33.60 0.21
C PHE A 520 -20.70 34.91 0.92
N SER A 521 -19.73 35.82 1.11
CA SER A 521 -19.96 37.14 1.72
C SER A 521 -20.88 38.01 0.85
N ARG A 522 -20.73 37.97 -0.48
CA ARG A 522 -21.65 38.67 -1.41
C ARG A 522 -23.05 38.07 -1.41
N LYS A 523 -23.18 36.75 -1.32
CA LYS A 523 -24.50 36.11 -1.18
C LYS A 523 -25.14 36.52 0.13
N LEU A 524 -24.41 36.49 1.24
CA LEU A 524 -24.92 36.86 2.56
C LEU A 524 -25.41 38.30 2.58
N LYS A 525 -24.62 39.25 2.04
CA LYS A 525 -25.03 40.65 1.92
C LYS A 525 -26.30 40.82 1.05
N LYS A 526 -26.43 40.06 -0.03
CA LYS A 526 -27.63 40.08 -0.89
C LYS A 526 -28.88 39.51 -0.18
N TYR A 527 -28.71 38.54 0.71
CA TYR A 527 -29.78 38.04 1.58
C TYR A 527 -30.13 39.05 2.67
N GLU A 528 -29.14 39.71 3.26
CA GLU A 528 -29.31 40.75 4.28
C GLU A 528 -30.02 42.00 3.71
N ASP A 529 -29.60 42.50 2.54
CA ASP A 529 -30.22 43.62 1.83
C ASP A 529 -31.68 43.25 1.42
N GLY A 530 -31.93 41.99 1.08
CA GLY A 530 -33.26 41.46 0.76
C GLY A 530 -34.19 41.29 1.96
N LEU A 531 -33.65 41.11 3.16
CA LEU A 531 -34.41 40.99 4.41
C LEU A 531 -34.63 42.35 5.09
N THR A 532 -33.66 43.26 4.99
CA THR A 532 -33.66 44.57 5.69
C THR A 532 -34.11 45.73 4.80
N GLY A 533 -34.28 45.51 3.49
CA GLY A 533 -34.67 46.55 2.53
C GLY A 533 -33.58 47.60 2.27
N GLY A 534 -32.36 47.40 2.76
CA GLY A 534 -31.24 48.32 2.62
C GLY A 534 -30.51 48.16 1.30
N GLY A 535 -31.07 48.67 0.20
CA GLY A 535 -30.28 48.94 -1.00
C GLY A 535 -29.61 50.31 -0.88
N ASP A 536 -28.29 50.39 -1.10
CA ASP A 536 -27.58 51.68 -1.26
C ASP A 536 -28.31 52.55 -2.30
N PRO A 537 -28.55 53.84 -2.02
CA PRO A 537 -29.27 54.70 -2.95
C PRO A 537 -28.44 54.96 -4.21
N ALA A 538 -29.12 54.98 -5.36
CA ALA A 538 -28.51 55.38 -6.63
C ALA A 538 -27.89 56.79 -6.51
N PRO A 539 -26.76 57.06 -7.17
CA PRO A 539 -26.09 58.35 -7.05
C PRO A 539 -26.95 59.45 -7.67
N GLY A 540 -27.50 60.34 -6.85
CA GLY A 540 -28.14 61.58 -7.32
C GLY A 540 -29.48 62.00 -6.72
N ALA A 541 -29.81 61.73 -5.45
CA ALA A 541 -30.99 62.33 -4.80
C ALA A 541 -30.61 63.02 -3.47
N PRO A 542 -31.23 64.17 -3.13
CA PRO A 542 -30.71 65.08 -2.10
C PRO A 542 -31.02 64.58 -0.68
N SER A 543 -30.06 64.81 0.21
CA SER A 543 -30.11 64.51 1.63
C SER A 543 -31.22 65.31 2.34
N ILE A 544 -32.11 64.61 3.05
CA ILE A 544 -32.96 65.20 4.08
C ILE A 544 -32.43 64.80 5.46
N SER A 545 -32.35 65.80 6.32
CA SER A 545 -31.68 65.87 7.61
C SER A 545 -32.35 65.08 8.73
N ASP A 546 -31.53 64.72 9.72
CA ASP A 546 -31.85 64.24 11.07
C ASP A 546 -33.03 64.97 11.74
N ASP A 547 -33.95 64.24 12.40
CA ASP A 547 -34.24 64.39 13.84
C ASP A 547 -35.18 63.29 14.41
N ALA A 548 -34.96 62.97 15.69
CA ALA A 548 -35.89 62.46 16.71
C ALA A 548 -36.42 60.99 16.73
N SER A 549 -35.73 60.19 17.54
CA SER A 549 -36.24 59.35 18.66
C SER A 549 -37.70 58.84 18.72
N ALA A 550 -37.90 57.51 18.66
CA ALA A 550 -38.78 56.72 19.56
C ALA A 550 -38.63 55.20 19.29
N PRO A 551 -38.61 54.32 20.32
CA PRO A 551 -38.53 52.87 20.12
C PRO A 551 -39.93 52.25 19.92
N ILE A 552 -40.05 51.39 18.90
CA ILE A 552 -41.27 50.65 18.57
C ILE A 552 -41.31 49.34 19.37
N ALA A 553 -42.39 49.16 20.14
CA ALA A 553 -42.71 47.92 20.86
C ALA A 553 -43.28 46.84 19.91
N PRO A 554 -42.98 45.54 20.11
CA PRO A 554 -43.68 44.46 19.43
C PRO A 554 -45.01 44.11 20.12
N LYS A 555 -46.04 43.93 19.28
CA LYS A 555 -47.44 43.74 19.62
C LYS A 555 -47.80 42.24 19.59
N GLY A 556 -48.29 41.72 20.71
CA GLY A 556 -49.40 40.76 20.76
C GLY A 556 -49.10 39.26 20.70
N ALA A 557 -49.16 38.60 21.86
CA ALA A 557 -49.60 37.21 22.01
C ALA A 557 -50.54 37.13 23.23
N PRO A 558 -51.76 36.55 23.13
CA PRO A 558 -52.57 36.24 24.28
C PRO A 558 -52.52 34.74 24.57
N ALA A 559 -52.11 34.34 25.77
CA ALA A 559 -52.46 33.04 26.34
C ALA A 559 -52.84 33.27 27.80
N GLY A 560 -54.09 32.93 28.11
CA GLY A 560 -54.73 33.17 29.40
C GLY A 560 -54.11 32.36 30.52
N ALA A 561 -53.91 33.04 31.66
CA ALA A 561 -53.70 32.41 32.95
C ALA A 561 -54.97 32.61 33.79
N THR A 562 -55.71 31.53 33.98
CA THR A 562 -56.64 31.37 35.11
C THR A 562 -56.15 30.20 35.93
N LEU A 563 -55.36 30.50 36.95
CA LEU A 563 -55.08 29.59 38.06
C LEU A 563 -56.12 29.88 39.14
N ALA A 564 -57.10 28.98 39.27
CA ALA A 564 -57.96 28.89 40.44
C ALA A 564 -57.37 27.83 41.39
N ALA A 565 -57.12 28.25 42.62
CA ALA A 565 -56.80 27.38 43.74
C ALA A 565 -58.06 26.62 44.20
N GLY A 566 -57.89 25.34 44.55
CA GLY A 566 -58.96 24.51 45.12
C GLY A 566 -58.44 23.18 45.64
N LEU A 567 -58.40 23.06 46.97
CA LEU A 567 -58.11 21.91 47.83
C LEU A 567 -58.77 20.57 47.45
N GLY A 568 -58.14 19.45 47.84
CA GLY A 568 -58.87 18.29 48.37
C GLY A 568 -58.39 16.90 47.93
N GLU A 569 -57.77 16.19 48.89
CA GLU A 569 -57.49 14.74 49.03
C GLU A 569 -56.59 14.00 48.03
#